data_AF-A0A927ASJ2-F1
#
_entry.id   AF-A0A927ASJ2-F1
#
_cell.length_a   1.000
_cell.length_b   1.000
_cell.length_c   1.000
_cell.angle_alpha   90.00
_cell.angle_beta   90.00
_cell.angle_gamma   90.00
#
_symmetry.space_group_name_H-M   'P 1'
#
loop_
_entity.id
_entity.type
_entity.pdbx_description
1 polymer ?
#
loop_
_entity_poly.entity_id
_entity_poly.type
_entity_poly.pdbx_seq_one_letter_code
_entity_poly.pdbx_strand_id
1 'polypeptide(L)'
;MKQILYVSTATILQLFATFTYAQSVSLSKSIYPPGEQIFVNYSGFPGNNRDWISIAQPGSADDKYIVWAYTNGNRSGTMNFNGLSYGNYEIRGYYNNEGTVRVRVPFRVGNADQNLSVKTQRPSYRPGEKILVDFSGLPGNARDWISIAQPGSADDKYIVWKYADGKQSGTMELAGQPEGNYEIRSYFNNDGVIRSRHAFTVSKNATGTTPTTGRTGRPGRFCNKELSVFYSGVNQLGLAWGRLGSDVIAPGTITDVQAALSSAIAGINTITCLDFDVNKIRSYSTRLPGMSRVQAVNEIDQLIKEILASIQRARITCNSGASLADLYGIGIHLGASQAICNTFVCRAIPADWQGNLRNHLSMVSRGISGYSACIPGVSPSVTSGVAVGSPNAYIPFSSIVAIHIQVLWSVSLSSCCCSCN
;
A
#
# COMPACT_ATOMS: atom_id res chain seq x y z
N MET A 1 63.10 -60.99 -15.43
CA MET A 1 62.93 -61.84 -14.22
C MET A 1 62.55 -60.92 -13.05
N LYS A 2 61.36 -61.16 -12.46
CA LYS A 2 60.82 -60.70 -11.17
C LYS A 2 61.30 -59.36 -10.55
N GLN A 3 60.35 -58.43 -10.39
CA GLN A 3 60.27 -57.64 -9.15
C GLN A 3 58.85 -57.75 -8.58
N ILE A 4 58.82 -57.81 -7.24
CA ILE A 4 57.76 -58.26 -6.34
C ILE A 4 57.28 -57.04 -5.53
N LEU A 5 55.95 -56.93 -5.36
CA LEU A 5 55.13 -56.23 -4.33
C LEU A 5 55.42 -54.74 -4.05
N TYR A 6 54.44 -53.88 -3.77
CA TYR A 6 53.48 -53.91 -2.66
C TYR A 6 52.15 -53.24 -3.03
N VAL A 7 51.03 -53.90 -2.70
CA VAL A 7 49.70 -53.27 -2.68
C VAL A 7 49.42 -52.84 -1.23
N SER A 8 49.35 -51.54 -1.01
CA SER A 8 48.95 -50.92 0.26
C SER A 8 47.41 -50.96 0.38
N THR A 9 46.90 -51.65 1.40
CA THR A 9 45.48 -51.62 1.77
C THR A 9 45.15 -50.30 2.46
N ALA A 10 44.35 -49.44 1.81
CA ALA A 10 43.81 -48.24 2.43
C ALA A 10 42.50 -48.57 3.19
N THR A 11 42.54 -48.40 4.51
CA THR A 11 41.38 -48.51 5.40
C THR A 11 40.47 -47.28 5.21
N ILE A 12 39.23 -47.48 4.74
CA ILE A 12 38.23 -46.40 4.66
C ILE A 12 37.57 -46.26 6.03
N LEU A 13 37.94 -45.21 6.76
CA LEU A 13 37.22 -44.77 7.96
C LEU A 13 36.02 -43.93 7.52
N GLN A 14 34.82 -44.50 7.51
CA GLN A 14 33.59 -43.74 7.28
C GLN A 14 33.31 -42.84 8.49
N LEU A 15 33.49 -41.54 8.32
CA LEU A 15 32.99 -40.53 9.24
C LEU A 15 31.45 -40.49 9.14
N PHE A 16 30.74 -40.94 10.18
CA PHE A 16 29.32 -40.65 10.33
C PHE A 16 29.16 -39.19 10.77
N ALA A 17 28.87 -38.29 9.83
CA ALA A 17 28.38 -36.97 10.17
C ALA A 17 26.97 -37.11 10.76
N THR A 18 26.83 -36.92 12.07
CA THR A 18 25.51 -36.77 12.70
C THR A 18 24.94 -35.43 12.28
N PHE A 19 24.04 -35.43 11.31
CA PHE A 19 23.22 -34.25 11.01
C PHE A 19 22.25 -34.03 12.17
N THR A 20 22.54 -33.07 13.05
CA THR A 20 21.53 -32.50 13.93
C THR A 20 20.54 -31.72 13.05
N TYR A 21 19.41 -32.34 12.72
CA TYR A 21 18.29 -31.61 12.12
C TYR A 21 17.81 -30.58 13.14
N ALA A 22 18.03 -29.29 12.86
CA ALA A 22 17.46 -28.23 13.66
C ALA A 22 15.94 -28.33 13.59
N GLN A 23 15.29 -28.46 14.75
CA GLN A 23 13.83 -28.47 14.84
C GLN A 23 13.29 -27.19 14.22
N SER A 24 12.25 -27.32 13.39
CA SER A 24 11.55 -26.16 12.88
C SER A 24 10.05 -26.34 12.97
N VAL A 25 9.39 -25.24 13.30
CA VAL A 25 7.95 -25.06 13.14
C VAL A 25 7.79 -23.81 12.28
N SER A 26 6.92 -23.86 11.29
CA SER A 26 6.71 -22.74 10.38
C SER A 26 5.24 -22.65 9.95
N LEU A 27 4.86 -21.43 9.62
CA LEU A 27 3.55 -21.08 9.09
C LEU A 27 3.75 -20.54 7.67
N SER A 28 2.76 -20.72 6.82
CA SER A 28 2.74 -20.10 5.49
C SER A 28 2.45 -18.59 5.55
N LYS A 29 1.84 -18.11 6.63
CA LYS A 29 1.49 -16.71 6.87
C LYS A 29 1.86 -16.32 8.30
N SER A 30 2.29 -15.08 8.50
CA SER A 30 2.42 -14.49 9.84
C SER A 30 1.12 -13.85 10.32
N ILE A 31 0.15 -13.66 9.43
CA ILE A 31 -1.17 -13.08 9.69
C ILE A 31 -2.25 -13.91 8.99
N TYR A 32 -3.25 -14.36 9.75
CA TYR A 32 -4.41 -15.11 9.26
C TYR A 32 -5.69 -14.29 9.44
N PRO A 33 -6.62 -14.24 8.46
CA PRO A 33 -8.00 -13.81 8.71
C PRO A 33 -8.66 -14.67 9.80
N PRO A 34 -9.65 -14.14 10.54
CA PRO A 34 -10.40 -14.92 11.50
C PRO A 34 -11.12 -16.09 10.85
N GLY A 35 -11.17 -17.21 11.56
CA GLY A 35 -11.80 -18.42 11.06
C GLY A 35 -11.04 -19.10 9.91
N GLU A 36 -9.99 -18.49 9.36
CA GLU A 36 -9.09 -19.18 8.43
C GLU A 36 -8.36 -20.30 9.16
N GLN A 37 -8.37 -21.51 8.59
CA GLN A 37 -7.61 -22.63 9.13
C GLN A 37 -6.11 -22.36 9.13
N ILE A 38 -5.44 -22.84 10.18
CA ILE A 38 -4.02 -22.59 10.41
C ILE A 38 -3.25 -23.90 10.15
N PHE A 39 -2.48 -23.90 9.08
CA PHE A 39 -1.60 -25.01 8.72
C PHE A 39 -0.19 -24.76 9.27
N VAL A 40 0.22 -25.65 10.18
CA VAL A 40 1.54 -25.63 10.83
C VAL A 40 2.41 -26.71 10.21
N ASN A 41 3.49 -26.31 9.55
CA ASN A 41 4.50 -27.24 9.08
C ASN A 41 5.54 -27.44 10.17
N TYR A 42 5.96 -28.68 10.39
CA TYR A 42 6.98 -29.02 11.37
C TYR A 42 7.98 -30.03 10.82
N SER A 43 9.21 -29.95 11.31
CA SER A 43 10.28 -30.91 10.99
C SER A 43 11.31 -30.99 12.10
N GLY A 44 12.08 -32.08 12.13
CA GLY A 44 13.14 -32.30 13.11
C GLY A 44 12.65 -32.64 14.51
N PHE A 45 11.39 -33.07 14.68
CA PHE A 45 10.90 -33.56 15.97
C PHE A 45 11.52 -34.94 16.29
N PRO A 46 11.71 -35.30 17.59
CA PRO A 46 12.35 -36.56 18.00
C PRO A 46 11.67 -37.83 17.46
N GLY A 47 10.35 -37.77 17.26
CA GLY A 47 9.54 -38.89 16.78
C GLY A 47 8.95 -39.72 17.93
N ASN A 48 8.82 -39.13 19.10
CA ASN A 48 8.04 -39.73 20.18
C ASN A 48 6.54 -39.56 19.85
N ASN A 49 5.73 -40.57 20.13
CA ASN A 49 4.29 -40.53 19.85
C ASN A 49 3.54 -39.43 20.63
N ARG A 50 4.15 -38.91 21.70
CA ARG A 50 3.64 -37.83 22.56
C ARG A 50 4.33 -36.48 22.34
N ASP A 51 5.12 -36.33 21.28
CA ASP A 51 5.53 -35.01 20.83
C ASP A 51 4.29 -34.22 20.37
N TRP A 52 4.18 -32.94 20.74
CA TRP A 52 2.96 -32.17 20.49
C TRP A 52 3.21 -30.72 20.11
N ILE A 53 2.25 -30.15 19.40
CA ILE A 53 2.23 -28.75 18.97
C ILE A 53 0.94 -28.12 19.47
N SER A 54 1.02 -26.87 19.92
CA SER A 54 -0.14 -26.10 20.38
C SER A 54 -0.16 -24.67 19.85
N ILE A 55 -1.34 -24.06 19.89
CA ILE A 55 -1.51 -22.62 19.77
C ILE A 55 -1.84 -22.04 21.15
N ALA A 56 -1.15 -20.97 21.54
CA ALA A 56 -1.35 -20.30 22.82
C ALA A 56 -1.35 -18.77 22.70
N GLN A 57 -1.78 -18.08 23.76
CA GLN A 57 -1.61 -16.64 23.88
C GLN A 57 -0.15 -16.31 24.24
N PRO A 58 0.46 -15.27 23.63
CA PRO A 58 1.80 -14.83 23.97
C PRO A 58 1.91 -14.50 25.47
N GLY A 59 2.98 -14.98 26.11
CA GLY A 59 3.25 -14.73 27.54
C GLY A 59 2.42 -15.57 28.52
N SER A 60 1.49 -16.41 28.05
CA SER A 60 0.85 -17.41 28.92
C SER A 60 1.85 -18.47 29.38
N ALA A 61 1.61 -19.10 30.55
CA ALA A 61 2.47 -20.18 31.06
C ALA A 61 2.59 -21.31 30.02
N ASP A 62 3.72 -22.02 30.03
CA ASP A 62 4.08 -22.98 28.98
C ASP A 62 3.10 -24.17 28.87
N ASP A 63 2.41 -24.52 29.95
CA ASP A 63 1.38 -25.56 30.03
C ASP A 63 -0.03 -25.07 29.64
N LYS A 64 -0.19 -23.78 29.32
CA LYS A 64 -1.45 -23.18 28.88
C LYS A 64 -1.49 -23.04 27.37
N TYR A 65 -2.59 -23.49 26.79
CA TYR A 65 -2.84 -23.47 25.35
C TYR A 65 -4.33 -23.32 25.05
N ILE A 66 -4.63 -22.94 23.82
CA ILE A 66 -5.99 -22.80 23.27
C ILE A 66 -6.39 -24.10 22.59
N VAL A 67 -5.52 -24.59 21.69
CA VAL A 67 -5.69 -25.84 20.95
C VAL A 67 -4.34 -26.54 20.83
N TRP A 68 -4.36 -27.88 20.75
CA TRP A 68 -3.16 -28.69 20.66
C TRP A 68 -3.42 -29.99 19.90
N ALA A 69 -2.38 -30.62 19.38
CA ALA A 69 -2.42 -31.98 18.87
C ALA A 69 -1.04 -32.66 18.92
N TYR A 70 -1.04 -33.99 19.02
CA TYR A 70 0.18 -34.81 18.94
C TYR A 70 0.67 -34.92 17.48
N THR A 71 1.98 -35.01 17.29
CA THR A 71 2.60 -35.36 16.00
C THR A 71 2.47 -36.86 15.68
N ASN A 72 2.08 -37.68 16.67
CA ASN A 72 1.91 -39.13 16.58
C ASN A 72 3.19 -39.86 16.11
N GLY A 73 4.35 -39.39 16.54
CA GLY A 73 5.64 -40.02 16.25
C GLY A 73 6.25 -39.61 14.90
N ASN A 74 5.54 -38.78 14.13
CA ASN A 74 6.09 -38.20 12.92
C ASN A 74 7.16 -37.16 13.27
N ARG A 75 8.34 -37.28 12.66
CA ARG A 75 9.43 -36.32 12.82
C ARG A 75 9.22 -35.04 12.01
N SER A 76 8.35 -35.09 11.01
CA SER A 76 7.96 -33.97 10.17
C SER A 76 6.56 -34.17 9.60
N GLY A 77 5.86 -33.08 9.33
CA GLY A 77 4.55 -33.12 8.71
C GLY A 77 3.86 -31.77 8.73
N THR A 78 2.56 -31.79 8.43
CA THR A 78 1.68 -30.62 8.50
C THR A 78 0.54 -30.93 9.46
N MET A 79 0.25 -29.99 10.35
CA MET A 79 -0.86 -30.05 11.30
C MET A 79 -1.86 -28.96 10.97
N ASN A 80 -3.15 -29.26 11.05
CA ASN A 80 -4.22 -28.32 10.79
C ASN A 80 -4.94 -27.97 12.10
N PHE A 81 -5.06 -26.68 12.38
CA PHE A 81 -5.86 -26.16 13.47
C PHE A 81 -7.05 -25.36 12.93
N ASN A 82 -8.17 -25.45 13.64
CA ASN A 82 -9.33 -24.61 13.35
C ASN A 82 -8.94 -23.13 13.42
N GLY A 83 -9.62 -22.33 12.59
CA GLY A 83 -9.41 -20.89 12.61
C GLY A 83 -9.81 -20.29 13.96
N LEU A 84 -9.06 -19.26 14.33
CA LEU A 84 -9.18 -18.59 15.63
C LEU A 84 -9.90 -17.26 15.47
N SER A 85 -10.33 -16.69 16.60
CA SER A 85 -10.76 -15.30 16.68
C SER A 85 -9.57 -14.34 16.57
N TYR A 86 -9.84 -13.06 16.33
CA TYR A 86 -8.81 -12.02 16.35
C TYR A 86 -7.93 -12.07 17.60
N GLY A 87 -6.64 -11.81 17.42
CA GLY A 87 -5.69 -11.80 18.53
C GLY A 87 -4.25 -12.07 18.10
N ASN A 88 -3.32 -11.87 19.03
CA ASN A 88 -1.95 -12.32 18.88
C ASN A 88 -1.82 -13.71 19.50
N TYR A 89 -1.08 -14.58 18.82
CA TYR A 89 -0.92 -15.99 19.18
C TYR A 89 0.51 -16.43 18.94
N GLU A 90 0.84 -17.60 19.46
CA GLU A 90 2.08 -18.28 19.12
C GLU A 90 1.85 -19.78 18.96
N ILE A 91 2.56 -20.38 18.01
CA ILE A 91 2.73 -21.82 17.93
C ILE A 91 3.82 -22.22 18.91
N ARG A 92 3.58 -23.28 19.68
CA ARG A 92 4.54 -23.87 20.62
C ARG A 92 4.74 -25.35 20.28
N GLY A 93 5.99 -25.81 20.28
CA GLY A 93 6.33 -27.23 20.11
C GLY A 93 6.95 -27.82 21.37
N TYR A 94 6.60 -29.06 21.68
CA TYR A 94 6.96 -29.76 22.92
C TYR A 94 7.35 -31.20 22.63
N TYR A 95 8.08 -31.82 23.57
CA TYR A 95 8.51 -33.21 23.46
C TYR A 95 7.81 -34.09 24.49
N ASN A 96 7.46 -35.32 24.10
CA ASN A 96 7.10 -36.41 25.01
C ASN A 96 6.14 -36.01 26.18
N ASN A 97 5.09 -35.25 25.89
CA ASN A 97 4.13 -34.73 26.87
C ASN A 97 4.72 -33.86 28.00
N GLU A 98 5.92 -33.30 27.80
CA GLU A 98 6.52 -32.33 28.70
C GLU A 98 5.83 -30.97 28.54
N GLY A 99 5.81 -30.19 29.62
CA GLY A 99 5.30 -28.81 29.63
C GLY A 99 6.34 -27.75 29.27
N THR A 100 7.52 -28.13 28.78
CA THR A 100 8.58 -27.17 28.41
C THR A 100 8.55 -26.89 26.91
N VAL A 101 8.39 -25.63 26.54
CA VAL A 101 8.37 -25.22 25.13
C VAL A 101 9.78 -25.29 24.54
N ARG A 102 9.91 -25.99 23.41
CA ARG A 102 11.17 -26.16 22.68
C ARG A 102 11.32 -25.17 21.53
N VAL A 103 10.22 -24.78 20.92
CA VAL A 103 10.15 -23.83 19.81
C VAL A 103 8.91 -22.96 19.93
N ARG A 104 9.04 -21.66 19.64
CA ARG A 104 7.94 -20.69 19.58
C ARG A 104 7.93 -19.99 18.23
N VAL A 105 6.76 -19.78 17.65
CA VAL A 105 6.57 -19.01 16.42
C VAL A 105 5.39 -18.06 16.59
N PRO A 106 5.61 -16.73 16.63
CA PRO A 106 4.52 -15.78 16.78
C PRO A 106 3.72 -15.63 15.49
N PHE A 107 2.42 -15.43 15.62
CA PHE A 107 1.54 -15.01 14.52
C PHE A 107 0.36 -14.20 15.04
N ARG A 108 -0.41 -13.59 14.13
CA ARG A 108 -1.60 -12.84 14.47
C ARG A 108 -2.80 -13.35 13.68
N VAL A 109 -3.97 -13.31 14.29
CA VAL A 109 -5.24 -13.43 13.59
C VAL A 109 -5.84 -12.03 13.48
N GLY A 110 -5.98 -11.57 12.24
CA GLY A 110 -6.59 -10.30 11.89
C GLY A 110 -6.26 -9.88 10.47
N ASN A 111 -6.52 -8.61 10.12
CA ASN A 111 -6.21 -8.14 8.78
C ASN A 111 -4.70 -8.06 8.54
N ALA A 112 -4.25 -8.53 7.37
CA ALA A 112 -2.88 -8.39 6.89
C ALA A 112 -2.50 -6.90 6.76
N ASP A 113 -3.46 -6.07 6.32
CA ASP A 113 -3.32 -4.63 6.14
C ASP A 113 -3.88 -3.85 7.34
N GLN A 114 -3.05 -3.64 8.37
CA GLN A 114 -3.39 -2.72 9.47
C GLN A 114 -3.14 -1.26 9.07
N ASN A 115 -3.88 -0.75 8.09
CA ASN A 115 -4.03 0.70 7.89
C ASN A 115 -4.98 1.25 8.97
N LEU A 116 -4.59 1.12 10.24
CA LEU A 116 -5.35 1.57 11.40
C LEU A 116 -5.53 3.09 11.32
N SER A 117 -6.76 3.53 11.17
CA SER A 117 -7.10 4.94 11.04
C SER A 117 -8.47 5.19 11.65
N VAL A 118 -8.59 6.27 12.39
CA VAL A 118 -9.87 6.89 12.75
C VAL A 118 -9.79 8.34 12.33
N LYS A 119 -10.77 8.86 11.60
CA LYS A 119 -10.79 10.24 11.10
C LYS A 119 -12.20 10.77 11.11
N THR A 120 -12.35 12.03 11.48
CA THR A 120 -13.62 12.72 11.24
C THR A 120 -13.74 13.02 9.75
N GLN A 121 -14.96 13.00 9.22
CA GLN A 121 -15.21 13.35 7.81
C GLN A 121 -14.94 14.82 7.50
N ARG A 122 -14.94 15.68 8.53
CA ARG A 122 -14.61 17.09 8.43
C ARG A 122 -13.59 17.47 9.51
N PRO A 123 -12.73 18.46 9.25
CA PRO A 123 -11.79 18.98 10.26
C PRO A 123 -12.49 19.84 11.32
N SER A 124 -13.68 20.36 11.03
CA SER A 124 -14.47 21.17 11.95
C SER A 124 -15.98 20.91 11.84
N TYR A 125 -16.69 21.11 12.95
CA TYR A 125 -18.13 20.92 13.08
C TYR A 125 -18.77 22.10 13.83
N ARG A 126 -20.07 22.33 13.64
CA ARG A 126 -20.83 23.31 14.44
C ARG A 126 -21.12 22.77 15.84
N PRO A 127 -21.32 23.64 16.85
CA PRO A 127 -21.72 23.18 18.18
C PRO A 127 -22.98 22.31 18.14
N GLY A 128 -22.91 21.14 18.78
CA GLY A 128 -24.00 20.16 18.81
C GLY A 128 -24.22 19.36 17.52
N GLU A 129 -23.48 19.64 16.45
CA GLU A 129 -23.54 18.87 15.21
C GLU A 129 -22.92 17.47 15.43
N LYS A 130 -23.62 16.42 14.95
CA LYS A 130 -23.15 15.04 15.04
C LYS A 130 -21.81 14.86 14.31
N ILE A 131 -20.92 14.08 14.91
CA ILE A 131 -19.57 13.85 14.39
C ILE A 131 -19.53 12.50 13.69
N LEU A 132 -19.41 12.52 12.36
CA LEU A 132 -19.19 11.31 11.56
C LEU A 132 -17.69 10.97 11.53
N VAL A 133 -17.39 9.75 11.95
CA VAL A 133 -16.04 9.20 12.07
C VAL A 133 -15.91 8.00 11.14
N ASP A 134 -14.99 8.10 10.18
CA ASP A 134 -14.57 6.97 9.38
C ASP A 134 -13.44 6.24 10.09
N PHE A 135 -13.55 4.93 10.16
CA PHE A 135 -12.53 4.07 10.75
C PHE A 135 -12.16 2.93 9.81
N SER A 136 -10.92 2.46 9.92
CA SER A 136 -10.38 1.32 9.19
C SER A 136 -9.28 0.65 10.00
N GLY A 137 -9.03 -0.63 9.71
CA GLY A 137 -7.93 -1.38 10.32
C GLY A 137 -8.14 -1.69 11.80
N LEU A 138 -9.36 -1.56 12.33
CA LEU A 138 -9.69 -2.11 13.64
C LEU A 138 -9.56 -3.65 13.57
N PRO A 139 -9.17 -4.31 14.67
CA PRO A 139 -9.01 -5.74 14.68
C PRO A 139 -10.32 -6.45 14.40
N GLY A 140 -11.49 -5.91 14.78
CA GLY A 140 -12.79 -6.55 14.56
C GLY A 140 -13.28 -7.32 15.79
N ASN A 141 -12.77 -6.99 16.98
CA ASN A 141 -13.40 -7.45 18.21
C ASN A 141 -14.72 -6.70 18.39
N ALA A 142 -15.74 -7.41 18.90
CA ALA A 142 -17.02 -6.79 19.24
C ALA A 142 -16.88 -5.59 20.21
N ARG A 143 -15.78 -5.57 20.99
CA ARG A 143 -15.47 -4.54 21.97
C ARG A 143 -14.37 -3.56 21.55
N ASP A 144 -13.98 -3.53 20.28
CA ASP A 144 -13.19 -2.41 19.77
C ASP A 144 -14.05 -1.14 19.85
N TRP A 145 -13.48 -0.02 20.28
CA TRP A 145 -14.25 1.19 20.52
C TRP A 145 -13.53 2.44 20.06
N ILE A 146 -14.33 3.45 19.75
CA ILE A 146 -13.88 4.77 19.28
C ILE A 146 -14.52 5.81 20.19
N SER A 147 -13.75 6.84 20.56
CA SER A 147 -14.20 7.91 21.45
C SER A 147 -13.83 9.29 20.95
N ILE A 148 -14.53 10.32 21.47
CA ILE A 148 -14.11 11.72 21.45
C ILE A 148 -13.52 12.03 22.83
N ALA A 149 -12.36 12.68 22.86
CA ALA A 149 -11.71 13.15 24.08
C ALA A 149 -11.15 14.57 23.93
N GLN A 150 -10.83 15.22 25.05
CA GLN A 150 -10.05 16.46 25.03
C GLN A 150 -8.58 16.14 24.75
N PRO A 151 -7.88 16.94 23.92
CA PRO A 151 -6.45 16.77 23.69
C PRO A 151 -5.67 16.81 25.01
N GLY A 152 -4.77 15.85 25.20
CA GLY A 152 -3.94 15.75 26.41
C GLY A 152 -4.61 15.16 27.65
N SER A 153 -5.91 14.82 27.59
CA SER A 153 -6.55 14.03 28.66
C SER A 153 -5.96 12.62 28.73
N ALA A 154 -5.99 12.00 29.92
CA ALA A 154 -5.50 10.63 30.13
C ALA A 154 -6.14 9.63 29.16
N ASP A 155 -5.43 8.54 28.83
CA ASP A 155 -5.81 7.62 27.76
C ASP A 155 -7.17 6.94 27.98
N ASP A 156 -7.55 6.70 29.23
CA ASP A 156 -8.82 6.10 29.66
C ASP A 156 -9.97 7.12 29.80
N LYS A 157 -9.68 8.43 29.63
CA LYS A 157 -10.68 9.51 29.70
C LYS A 157 -11.23 9.82 28.32
N TYR A 158 -12.54 9.97 28.26
CA TYR A 158 -13.30 10.32 27.07
C TYR A 158 -14.56 11.11 27.44
N ILE A 159 -15.16 11.77 26.45
CA ILE A 159 -16.40 12.52 26.57
C ILE A 159 -17.58 11.66 26.10
N VAL A 160 -17.44 11.08 24.90
CA VAL A 160 -18.41 10.14 24.31
C VAL A 160 -17.69 9.02 23.60
N TRP A 161 -18.30 7.85 23.52
CA TRP A 161 -17.72 6.67 22.90
C TRP A 161 -18.79 5.75 22.32
N LYS A 162 -18.38 4.88 21.39
CA LYS A 162 -19.17 3.75 20.89
C LYS A 162 -18.29 2.56 20.57
N TYR A 163 -18.83 1.35 20.69
CA TYR A 163 -18.22 0.16 20.11
C TYR A 163 -18.32 0.21 18.57
N ALA A 164 -17.33 -0.39 17.91
CA ALA A 164 -17.34 -0.64 16.49
C ALA A 164 -18.11 -1.93 16.14
N ASP A 165 -18.59 -2.67 17.14
CA ASP A 165 -19.43 -3.87 16.99
C ASP A 165 -18.83 -4.93 16.07
N GLY A 166 -17.51 -5.15 16.19
CA GLY A 166 -16.78 -6.13 15.38
C GLY A 166 -16.49 -5.67 13.95
N LYS A 167 -16.91 -4.46 13.56
CA LYS A 167 -16.55 -3.87 12.27
C LYS A 167 -15.08 -3.46 12.27
N GLN A 168 -14.37 -3.86 11.22
CA GLN A 168 -12.98 -3.48 11.01
C GLN A 168 -12.81 -2.13 10.31
N SER A 169 -13.84 -1.75 9.55
CA SER A 169 -13.94 -0.47 8.87
C SER A 169 -15.39 -0.04 8.74
N GLY A 170 -15.59 1.25 8.52
CA GLY A 170 -16.89 1.82 8.27
C GLY A 170 -16.96 3.26 8.76
N THR A 171 -18.18 3.77 8.83
CA THR A 171 -18.48 5.07 9.40
C THR A 171 -19.34 4.86 10.64
N MET A 172 -19.03 5.60 11.71
CA MET A 172 -19.89 5.69 12.88
C MET A 172 -20.17 7.14 13.23
N GLU A 173 -21.28 7.35 13.94
CA GLU A 173 -21.72 8.65 14.38
C GLU A 173 -21.56 8.79 15.90
N LEU A 174 -20.84 9.83 16.32
CA LEU A 174 -20.69 10.23 17.72
C LEU A 174 -21.47 11.52 17.99
N ALA A 175 -21.94 11.68 19.23
CA ALA A 175 -22.72 12.85 19.62
C ALA A 175 -21.90 14.14 19.48
N GLY A 176 -22.56 15.21 19.05
CA GLY A 176 -21.94 16.52 18.89
C GLY A 176 -21.45 17.12 20.21
N GLN A 177 -20.46 18.00 20.12
CA GLN A 177 -19.78 18.60 21.26
C GLN A 177 -19.98 20.13 21.28
N PRO A 178 -19.78 20.80 22.43
CA PRO A 178 -19.69 22.26 22.49
C PRO A 178 -18.42 22.78 21.79
N GLU A 179 -18.30 24.10 21.61
CA GLU A 179 -17.10 24.71 21.02
C GLU A 179 -15.81 24.26 21.73
N GLY A 180 -14.77 23.95 20.97
CA GLY A 180 -13.51 23.48 21.53
C GLY A 180 -12.65 22.66 20.56
N ASN A 181 -11.49 22.25 21.04
CA ASN A 181 -10.59 21.33 20.36
C ASN A 181 -10.78 19.92 20.90
N TYR A 182 -10.83 18.93 20.01
CA TYR A 182 -11.11 17.55 20.36
C TYR A 182 -10.23 16.60 19.55
N GLU A 183 -10.15 15.36 20.00
CA GLU A 183 -9.58 14.26 19.22
C GLU A 183 -10.48 13.03 19.25
N ILE A 184 -10.51 12.32 18.12
CA ILE A 184 -10.99 10.95 18.04
C ILE A 184 -9.88 10.03 18.50
N ARG A 185 -10.22 9.01 19.30
CA ARG A 185 -9.31 7.95 19.75
C ARG A 185 -9.90 6.58 19.42
N SER A 186 -9.07 5.60 19.12
CA SER A 186 -9.46 4.19 18.94
C SER A 186 -8.75 3.27 19.92
N TYR A 187 -9.42 2.20 20.28
CA TYR A 187 -9.02 1.26 21.32
C TYR A 187 -9.43 -0.16 20.93
N PHE A 188 -8.71 -1.15 21.45
CA PHE A 188 -8.96 -2.54 21.10
C PHE A 188 -9.53 -3.31 22.26
N ASN A 189 -10.54 -4.13 22.00
CA ASN A 189 -11.07 -5.10 22.95
C ASN A 189 -11.30 -4.56 24.38
N ASN A 190 -11.94 -3.39 24.49
CA ASN A 190 -12.21 -2.71 25.76
C ASN A 190 -10.96 -2.38 26.60
N ASP A 191 -9.78 -2.30 25.99
CA ASP A 191 -8.60 -1.76 26.64
C ASP A 191 -8.67 -0.22 26.76
N GLY A 192 -7.80 0.34 27.59
CA GLY A 192 -7.63 1.79 27.76
C GLY A 192 -6.41 2.34 27.01
N VAL A 193 -5.88 1.61 26.03
CA VAL A 193 -4.65 2.00 25.32
C VAL A 193 -5.00 2.60 23.96
N ILE A 194 -4.64 3.87 23.74
CA ILE A 194 -4.92 4.54 22.46
C ILE A 194 -4.12 3.88 21.34
N ARG A 195 -4.80 3.50 20.27
CA ARG A 195 -4.22 2.85 19.09
C ARG A 195 -4.02 3.80 17.92
N SER A 196 -4.95 4.73 17.73
CA SER A 196 -4.87 5.80 16.74
C SER A 196 -5.66 7.01 17.22
N ARG A 197 -5.23 8.19 16.79
CA ARG A 197 -5.86 9.47 17.14
C ARG A 197 -6.04 10.39 15.93
N HIS A 198 -7.05 11.27 16.00
CA HIS A 198 -7.27 12.29 14.98
C HIS A 198 -7.91 13.55 15.55
N ALA A 199 -7.26 14.70 15.36
CA ALA A 199 -7.73 15.98 15.87
C ALA A 199 -8.81 16.62 14.99
N PHE A 200 -9.79 17.27 15.61
CA PHE A 200 -10.80 18.10 14.96
C PHE A 200 -11.24 19.26 15.88
N THR A 201 -11.98 20.22 15.35
CA THR A 201 -12.48 21.37 16.11
C THR A 201 -14.00 21.51 16.05
N VAL A 202 -14.57 22.16 17.06
CA VAL A 202 -15.96 22.60 17.03
C VAL A 202 -16.00 24.12 17.19
N SER A 203 -16.64 24.82 16.25
CA SER A 203 -16.75 26.29 16.27
C SER A 203 -18.01 26.77 15.56
N LYS A 204 -18.59 27.90 15.99
CA LYS A 204 -19.73 28.56 15.34
C LYS A 204 -19.49 28.92 13.87
N ASN A 205 -18.23 29.18 13.51
CA ASN A 205 -17.82 29.50 12.15
C ASN A 205 -17.60 28.26 11.27
N ALA A 206 -17.86 27.04 11.78
CA ALA A 206 -17.83 25.84 10.96
C ALA A 206 -18.95 25.94 9.90
N THR A 207 -18.56 25.97 8.63
CA THR A 207 -19.48 25.91 7.50
C THR A 207 -20.00 24.46 7.38
N GLY A 208 -21.25 24.27 7.79
CA GLY A 208 -21.96 23.01 7.65
C GLY A 208 -22.30 22.78 6.18
N THR A 209 -21.39 22.14 5.45
CA THR A 209 -21.66 21.54 4.15
C THR A 209 -21.19 20.08 4.16
N THR A 210 -22.10 19.19 3.75
CA THR A 210 -21.81 17.83 3.25
C THR A 210 -20.62 17.89 2.29
N PRO A 211 -19.67 16.94 2.32
CA PRO A 211 -18.38 17.10 1.64
C PRO A 211 -18.52 17.02 0.11
N THR A 212 -18.68 18.19 -0.51
CA THR A 212 -18.09 18.52 -1.80
C THR A 212 -17.26 19.77 -1.59
N THR A 213 -15.93 19.60 -1.48
CA THR A 213 -14.81 20.56 -1.68
C THR A 213 -13.66 20.14 -0.76
N GLY A 214 -12.57 19.58 -1.29
CA GLY A 214 -11.53 20.39 -1.92
C GLY A 214 -10.73 21.08 -0.82
N ARG A 215 -9.55 20.54 -0.48
CA ARG A 215 -8.59 21.26 0.36
C ARG A 215 -8.41 22.63 -0.28
N THR A 216 -8.61 23.75 0.41
CA THR A 216 -8.24 25.04 -0.20
C THR A 216 -6.74 25.00 -0.46
N GLY A 217 -6.36 25.21 -1.72
CA GLY A 217 -4.96 25.33 -2.11
C GLY A 217 -4.29 26.37 -1.21
N ARG A 218 -3.13 26.05 -0.65
CA ARG A 218 -2.33 26.96 0.16
C ARG A 218 -1.17 27.51 -0.65
N PRO A 219 -0.85 28.80 -0.50
CA PRO A 219 0.33 29.40 -1.11
C PRO A 219 1.57 28.55 -0.83
N GLY A 220 2.46 28.46 -1.80
CA GLY A 220 3.62 27.61 -1.70
C GLY A 220 4.62 27.82 -2.83
N ARG A 221 5.85 27.39 -2.57
CA ARG A 221 6.94 27.36 -3.55
C ARG A 221 7.46 25.92 -3.62
N PHE A 222 7.53 25.39 -4.84
CA PHE A 222 7.88 24.00 -5.13
C PHE A 222 9.03 24.03 -6.11
N CYS A 223 10.18 23.51 -5.72
CA CYS A 223 11.36 23.50 -6.57
C CYS A 223 11.66 22.07 -7.02
N ASN A 224 12.87 21.83 -7.51
CA ASN A 224 13.33 20.53 -7.99
C ASN A 224 12.87 19.32 -7.16
N LYS A 225 12.96 19.38 -5.82
CA LYS A 225 12.53 18.26 -4.95
C LYS A 225 11.04 17.98 -5.07
N GLU A 226 10.20 18.98 -4.83
CA GLU A 226 8.74 18.83 -4.85
C GLU A 226 8.22 18.52 -6.26
N LEU A 227 8.81 19.15 -7.28
CA LEU A 227 8.48 18.94 -8.68
C LEU A 227 8.87 17.54 -9.18
N SER A 228 9.98 16.98 -8.68
CA SER A 228 10.38 15.60 -8.98
C SER A 228 9.42 14.61 -8.37
N VAL A 229 9.04 14.79 -7.09
CA VAL A 229 8.05 13.94 -6.42
C VAL A 229 6.68 14.05 -7.08
N PHE A 230 6.27 15.26 -7.46
CA PHE A 230 5.04 15.50 -8.23
C PHE A 230 5.08 14.73 -9.55
N TYR A 231 6.13 14.94 -10.36
CA TYR A 231 6.31 14.27 -11.65
C TYR A 231 6.29 12.74 -11.53
N SER A 232 7.04 12.17 -10.58
CA SER A 232 7.03 10.73 -10.33
C SER A 232 5.63 10.24 -9.94
N GLY A 233 4.92 10.95 -9.07
CA GLY A 233 3.57 10.58 -8.67
C GLY A 233 2.57 10.61 -9.83
N VAL A 234 2.59 11.65 -10.67
CA VAL A 234 1.67 11.75 -11.82
C VAL A 234 2.06 10.78 -12.94
N ASN A 235 3.33 10.40 -13.05
CA ASN A 235 3.73 9.30 -13.92
C ASN A 235 3.15 7.95 -13.46
N GLN A 236 3.12 7.70 -12.15
CA GLN A 236 2.43 6.53 -11.59
C GLN A 236 0.91 6.58 -11.84
N LEU A 237 0.28 7.76 -11.77
CA LEU A 237 -1.12 7.90 -12.18
C LEU A 237 -1.34 7.55 -13.67
N GLY A 238 -0.43 7.97 -14.54
CA GLY A 238 -0.41 7.59 -15.95
C GLY A 238 -0.27 6.08 -16.17
N LEU A 239 0.65 5.45 -15.43
CA LEU A 239 0.84 3.99 -15.44
C LEU A 239 -0.44 3.25 -15.05
N ALA A 240 -1.10 3.68 -13.97
CA ALA A 240 -2.38 3.13 -13.55
C ALA A 240 -3.44 3.24 -14.64
N TRP A 241 -3.57 4.43 -15.25
CA TRP A 241 -4.52 4.68 -16.33
C TRP A 241 -4.28 3.79 -17.55
N GLY A 242 -3.04 3.73 -18.03
CA GLY A 242 -2.68 2.89 -19.17
C GLY A 242 -2.92 1.41 -18.90
N ARG A 243 -2.57 0.91 -17.71
CA ARG A 243 -2.76 -0.51 -17.34
C ARG A 243 -4.23 -0.90 -17.35
N LEU A 244 -5.11 -0.08 -16.77
CA LEU A 244 -6.56 -0.37 -16.77
C LEU A 244 -7.15 -0.37 -18.18
N GLY A 245 -6.60 0.46 -19.06
CA GLY A 245 -6.98 0.50 -20.47
C GLY A 245 -6.50 -0.73 -21.25
N SER A 246 -5.29 -1.22 -21.00
CA SER A 246 -4.59 -2.19 -21.86
C SER A 246 -4.53 -3.62 -21.30
N ASP A 247 -4.39 -3.79 -19.98
CA ASP A 247 -4.27 -5.10 -19.32
C ASP A 247 -5.62 -5.74 -18.93
N VAL A 248 -5.56 -7.03 -18.61
CA VAL A 248 -6.64 -7.72 -17.88
C VAL A 248 -6.67 -7.20 -16.44
N ILE A 249 -7.85 -6.82 -15.94
CA ILE A 249 -8.04 -6.40 -14.54
C ILE A 249 -8.09 -7.65 -13.66
N ALA A 250 -6.92 -8.21 -13.36
CA ALA A 250 -6.72 -9.32 -12.44
C ALA A 250 -6.25 -8.78 -11.06
N PRO A 251 -6.29 -9.60 -9.99
CA PRO A 251 -5.85 -9.18 -8.66
C PRO A 251 -4.44 -8.57 -8.60
N GLY A 252 -3.50 -9.09 -9.40
CA GLY A 252 -2.15 -8.52 -9.53
C GLY A 252 -2.16 -7.12 -10.13
N THR A 253 -2.87 -6.92 -11.25
CA THR A 253 -3.04 -5.60 -11.88
C THR A 253 -3.68 -4.60 -10.93
N ILE A 254 -4.69 -5.02 -10.16
CA ILE A 254 -5.35 -4.17 -9.15
C ILE A 254 -4.34 -3.73 -8.09
N THR A 255 -3.52 -4.67 -7.60
CA THR A 255 -2.48 -4.39 -6.59
C THR A 255 -1.47 -3.36 -7.12
N ASP A 256 -0.97 -3.56 -8.34
CA ASP A 256 -0.04 -2.63 -9.00
C ASP A 256 -0.65 -1.25 -9.20
N VAL A 257 -1.91 -1.18 -9.63
CA VAL A 257 -2.66 0.08 -9.80
C VAL A 257 -2.84 0.77 -8.45
N GLN A 258 -3.22 0.06 -7.39
CA GLN A 258 -3.41 0.66 -6.06
C GLN A 258 -2.09 1.21 -5.48
N ALA A 259 -0.96 0.54 -5.73
CA ALA A 259 0.37 1.06 -5.38
C ALA A 259 0.71 2.33 -6.18
N ALA A 260 0.44 2.34 -7.48
CA ALA A 260 0.65 3.50 -8.34
C ALA A 260 -0.21 4.70 -7.93
N LEU A 261 -1.48 4.49 -7.57
CA LEU A 261 -2.38 5.52 -7.05
C LEU A 261 -1.91 6.09 -5.70
N SER A 262 -1.30 5.26 -4.85
CA SER A 262 -0.70 5.72 -3.59
C SER A 262 0.48 6.67 -3.83
N SER A 263 1.34 6.35 -4.80
CA SER A 263 2.42 7.24 -5.27
C SER A 263 1.89 8.53 -5.89
N ALA A 264 0.79 8.45 -6.65
CA ALA A 264 0.13 9.63 -7.21
C ALA A 264 -0.37 10.58 -6.11
N ILE A 265 -0.97 10.04 -5.04
CA ILE A 265 -1.40 10.86 -3.89
C ILE A 265 -0.21 11.55 -3.22
N ALA A 266 0.93 10.86 -3.07
CA ALA A 266 2.13 11.47 -2.51
C ALA A 266 2.62 12.64 -3.39
N GLY A 267 2.69 12.43 -4.72
CA GLY A 267 3.06 13.46 -5.69
C GLY A 267 2.12 14.66 -5.72
N ILE A 268 0.81 14.45 -5.73
CA ILE A 268 -0.18 15.54 -5.77
C ILE A 268 -0.12 16.37 -4.50
N ASN A 269 0.09 15.73 -3.34
CA ASN A 269 0.17 16.44 -2.05
C ASN A 269 1.41 17.33 -1.88
N THR A 270 2.44 17.19 -2.72
CA THR A 270 3.61 18.08 -2.64
C THR A 270 3.28 19.49 -3.13
N ILE A 271 2.32 19.62 -4.05
CA ILE A 271 1.90 20.90 -4.60
C ILE A 271 0.73 21.41 -3.76
N THR A 272 1.04 22.17 -2.71
CA THR A 272 0.06 22.62 -1.72
C THR A 272 -1.02 23.53 -2.29
N CYS A 273 -0.79 24.10 -3.47
CA CYS A 273 -1.69 24.97 -4.21
C CYS A 273 -2.90 24.25 -4.82
N LEU A 274 -2.83 22.92 -4.96
CA LEU A 274 -3.88 22.17 -5.61
C LEU A 274 -5.10 22.04 -4.69
N ASP A 275 -6.26 22.42 -5.21
CA ASP A 275 -7.55 22.27 -4.55
C ASP A 275 -8.18 20.87 -4.72
N PHE A 276 -7.43 19.94 -5.32
CA PHE A 276 -7.90 18.59 -5.61
C PHE A 276 -8.06 17.75 -4.34
N ASP A 277 -9.22 17.14 -4.18
CA ASP A 277 -9.48 16.20 -3.10
C ASP A 277 -8.86 14.82 -3.40
N VAL A 278 -7.67 14.58 -2.85
CA VAL A 278 -6.96 13.29 -2.97
C VAL A 278 -7.74 12.10 -2.41
N ASN A 279 -8.78 12.31 -1.59
CA ASN A 279 -9.64 11.22 -1.14
C ASN A 279 -10.48 10.64 -2.29
N LYS A 280 -10.70 11.37 -3.38
CA LYS A 280 -11.31 10.80 -4.60
C LYS A 280 -10.44 9.70 -5.19
N ILE A 281 -9.11 9.86 -5.20
CA ILE A 281 -8.17 8.82 -5.63
C ILE A 281 -8.21 7.64 -4.66
N ARG A 282 -8.27 7.89 -3.34
CA ARG A 282 -8.38 6.82 -2.33
C ARG A 282 -9.68 6.03 -2.48
N SER A 283 -10.81 6.72 -2.63
CA SER A 283 -12.12 6.10 -2.86
C SER A 283 -12.12 5.26 -4.14
N TYR A 284 -11.60 5.81 -5.24
CA TYR A 284 -11.42 5.08 -6.49
C TYR A 284 -10.56 3.81 -6.29
N SER A 285 -9.40 3.94 -5.64
CA SER A 285 -8.49 2.84 -5.32
C SER A 285 -9.18 1.72 -4.52
N THR A 286 -10.02 2.06 -3.54
CA THR A 286 -10.76 1.08 -2.74
C THR A 286 -11.88 0.38 -3.50
N ARG A 287 -12.54 1.08 -4.43
CA ARG A 287 -13.66 0.54 -5.22
C ARG A 287 -13.20 -0.26 -6.43
N LEU A 288 -11.96 -0.05 -6.89
CA LEU A 288 -11.39 -0.67 -8.08
C LEU A 288 -11.62 -2.20 -8.20
N PRO A 289 -11.48 -3.02 -7.14
CA PRO A 289 -11.68 -4.46 -7.25
C PRO A 289 -13.10 -4.88 -7.68
N GLY A 290 -14.10 -4.02 -7.43
CA GLY A 290 -15.50 -4.27 -7.79
C GLY A 290 -15.95 -3.59 -9.08
N MET A 291 -15.06 -2.89 -9.79
CA MET A 291 -15.43 -2.14 -11.00
C MET A 291 -15.32 -3.00 -12.26
N SER A 292 -16.22 -2.77 -13.22
CA SER A 292 -15.97 -3.18 -14.60
C SER A 292 -14.80 -2.38 -15.21
N ARG A 293 -14.17 -2.91 -16.26
CA ARG A 293 -13.11 -2.21 -17.00
C ARG A 293 -13.53 -0.83 -17.49
N VAL A 294 -14.76 -0.72 -18.02
CA VAL A 294 -15.31 0.55 -18.53
C VAL A 294 -15.44 1.56 -17.39
N GLN A 295 -15.97 1.15 -16.23
CA GLN A 295 -16.04 2.02 -15.05
C GLN A 295 -14.65 2.44 -14.56
N ALA A 296 -13.73 1.48 -14.43
CA ALA A 296 -12.37 1.75 -13.96
C ALA A 296 -11.65 2.77 -14.85
N VAL A 297 -11.74 2.63 -16.17
CA VAL A 297 -11.10 3.54 -17.15
C VAL A 297 -11.78 4.90 -17.17
N ASN A 298 -13.11 4.96 -17.16
CA ASN A 298 -13.84 6.24 -17.18
C ASN A 298 -13.61 7.05 -15.89
N GLU A 299 -13.62 6.39 -14.73
CA GLU A 299 -13.43 7.08 -13.46
C GLU A 299 -12.00 7.58 -13.27
N ILE A 300 -10.97 6.82 -13.67
CA ILE A 300 -9.58 7.32 -13.59
C ILE A 300 -9.31 8.44 -14.59
N ASP A 301 -9.90 8.38 -15.79
CA ASP A 301 -9.85 9.48 -16.77
C ASP A 301 -10.48 10.76 -16.20
N GLN A 302 -11.61 10.62 -15.49
CA GLN A 302 -12.24 11.73 -14.79
C GLN A 302 -11.36 12.30 -13.68
N LEU A 303 -10.68 11.45 -12.88
CA LEU A 303 -9.72 11.90 -11.87
C LEU A 303 -8.57 12.70 -12.51
N ILE A 304 -8.03 12.22 -13.63
CA ILE A 304 -6.95 12.90 -14.37
C ILE A 304 -7.40 14.30 -14.81
N LYS A 305 -8.59 14.41 -15.39
CA LYS A 305 -9.18 15.70 -15.82
C LYS A 305 -9.41 16.64 -14.64
N GLU A 306 -9.90 16.12 -13.50
CA GLU A 306 -10.12 16.92 -12.30
C GLU A 306 -8.82 17.45 -11.67
N ILE A 307 -7.75 16.65 -11.67
CA ILE A 307 -6.42 17.09 -11.21
C ILE A 307 -5.87 18.17 -12.14
N LEU A 308 -5.95 17.98 -13.46
CA LEU A 308 -5.53 19.01 -14.42
C LEU A 308 -6.30 20.31 -14.24
N ALA A 309 -7.62 20.24 -14.04
CA ALA A 309 -8.45 21.41 -13.75
C ALA A 309 -8.03 22.09 -12.44
N SER A 310 -7.63 21.33 -11.42
CA SER A 310 -7.07 21.87 -10.17
C SER A 310 -5.76 22.63 -10.40
N ILE A 311 -4.85 22.07 -11.20
CA ILE A 311 -3.58 22.73 -11.57
C ILE A 311 -3.86 24.06 -12.31
N GLN A 312 -4.81 24.06 -13.24
CA GLN A 312 -5.17 25.25 -14.00
C GLN A 312 -5.82 26.33 -13.12
N ARG A 313 -6.70 25.95 -12.18
CA ARG A 313 -7.32 26.89 -11.22
C ARG A 313 -6.32 27.47 -10.23
N ALA A 314 -5.29 26.70 -9.85
CA ALA A 314 -4.28 27.11 -8.89
C ALA A 314 -3.37 28.25 -9.39
N ARG A 315 -3.44 28.64 -10.68
CA ARG A 315 -2.69 29.75 -11.30
C ARG A 315 -1.20 29.72 -10.95
N ILE A 316 -0.62 28.54 -11.00
CA ILE A 316 0.78 28.30 -10.63
C ILE A 316 1.69 28.95 -11.68
N THR A 317 2.63 29.76 -11.23
CA THR A 317 3.67 30.37 -12.07
C THR A 317 4.98 29.64 -11.85
N CYS A 318 5.67 29.27 -12.93
CA CYS A 318 6.99 28.66 -12.84
C CYS A 318 8.05 29.53 -13.54
N ASN A 319 9.32 29.26 -13.23
CA ASN A 319 10.44 29.95 -13.88
C ASN A 319 10.35 29.86 -15.42
N SER A 320 10.73 30.97 -16.07
CA SER A 320 10.93 31.03 -17.52
C SER A 320 9.72 30.60 -18.36
N GLY A 321 8.50 30.78 -17.84
CA GLY A 321 7.26 30.46 -18.54
C GLY A 321 6.92 28.96 -18.59
N ALA A 322 7.65 28.11 -17.87
CA ALA A 322 7.32 26.70 -17.77
C ALA A 322 5.95 26.49 -17.10
N SER A 323 5.28 25.41 -17.48
CA SER A 323 3.90 25.13 -17.06
C SER A 323 3.80 23.83 -16.28
N LEU A 324 3.30 23.89 -15.04
CA LEU A 324 3.09 22.68 -14.24
C LEU A 324 2.07 21.72 -14.91
N ALA A 325 1.13 22.26 -15.68
CA ALA A 325 0.18 21.45 -16.46
C ALA A 325 0.90 20.66 -17.57
N ASP A 326 1.96 21.20 -18.14
CA ASP A 326 2.80 20.48 -19.10
C ASP A 326 3.62 19.39 -18.41
N LEU A 327 4.24 19.68 -17.26
CA LEU A 327 4.93 18.64 -16.46
C LEU A 327 3.97 17.50 -16.04
N TYR A 328 2.74 17.86 -15.66
CA TYR A 328 1.66 16.93 -15.39
C TYR A 328 1.35 16.05 -16.60
N GLY A 329 1.15 16.67 -17.77
CA GLY A 329 0.89 15.98 -19.03
C GLY A 329 2.02 15.03 -19.44
N ILE A 330 3.29 15.45 -19.32
CA ILE A 330 4.45 14.60 -19.57
C ILE A 330 4.36 13.34 -18.71
N GLY A 331 4.13 13.50 -17.40
CA GLY A 331 4.03 12.39 -16.46
C GLY A 331 2.92 11.41 -16.84
N ILE A 332 1.69 11.90 -16.96
CA ILE A 332 0.49 11.09 -17.29
C ILE A 332 0.70 10.30 -18.58
N HIS A 333 1.13 10.97 -19.65
CA HIS A 333 1.21 10.32 -20.95
C HIS A 333 2.44 9.41 -21.09
N LEU A 334 3.57 9.70 -20.45
CA LEU A 334 4.68 8.74 -20.37
C LEU A 334 4.30 7.50 -19.57
N GLY A 335 3.61 7.67 -18.44
CA GLY A 335 3.18 6.53 -17.61
C GLY A 335 2.23 5.61 -18.37
N ALA A 336 1.24 6.19 -19.07
CA ALA A 336 0.33 5.41 -19.90
C ALA A 336 1.06 4.71 -21.05
N SER A 337 2.04 5.38 -21.66
CA SER A 337 2.88 4.78 -22.72
C SER A 337 3.69 3.58 -22.21
N GLN A 338 4.26 3.67 -21.00
CA GLN A 338 4.97 2.56 -20.36
C GLN A 338 4.04 1.36 -20.13
N ALA A 339 2.83 1.61 -19.61
CA ALA A 339 1.84 0.57 -19.35
C ALA A 339 1.39 -0.17 -20.61
N ILE A 340 1.13 0.57 -21.70
CA ILE A 340 0.76 -0.02 -23.00
C ILE A 340 1.87 -0.95 -23.48
N CYS A 341 3.13 -0.48 -23.51
CA CYS A 341 4.23 -1.32 -23.96
C CYS A 341 4.47 -2.54 -23.05
N ASN A 342 4.25 -2.39 -21.73
CA ASN A 342 4.36 -3.50 -20.78
C ASN A 342 3.30 -4.59 -21.02
N THR A 343 2.06 -4.20 -21.36
CA THR A 343 0.95 -5.12 -21.71
C THR A 343 1.29 -6.03 -22.89
N PHE A 344 2.09 -5.51 -23.82
CA PHE A 344 2.48 -6.20 -25.05
C PHE A 344 3.95 -6.66 -25.02
N VAL A 345 4.59 -6.72 -23.85
CA VAL A 345 5.97 -7.18 -23.74
C VAL A 345 6.14 -8.56 -24.39
N CYS A 346 7.27 -8.76 -25.08
CA CYS A 346 7.58 -9.98 -25.84
C CYS A 346 6.73 -10.23 -27.10
N ARG A 347 5.91 -9.27 -27.53
CA ARG A 347 5.13 -9.32 -28.80
C ARG A 347 5.00 -7.94 -29.45
N ALA A 348 4.50 -7.90 -30.68
CA ALA A 348 4.18 -6.65 -31.35
C ALA A 348 2.97 -5.96 -30.71
N ILE A 349 2.98 -4.63 -30.67
CA ILE A 349 1.82 -3.84 -30.25
C ILE A 349 0.77 -3.89 -31.38
N PRO A 350 -0.49 -4.27 -31.10
CA PRO A 350 -1.57 -4.23 -32.10
C PRO A 350 -1.77 -2.85 -32.75
N ALA A 351 -2.24 -2.80 -33.99
CA ALA A 351 -2.27 -1.56 -34.78
C ALA A 351 -3.12 -0.43 -34.15
N ASP A 352 -4.25 -0.78 -33.54
CA ASP A 352 -5.10 0.11 -32.75
C ASP A 352 -4.35 0.70 -31.55
N TRP A 353 -3.60 -0.15 -30.83
CA TRP A 353 -2.78 0.26 -29.70
C TRP A 353 -1.52 1.05 -30.10
N GLN A 354 -0.98 0.84 -31.31
CA GLN A 354 0.07 1.69 -31.86
C GLN A 354 -0.43 3.13 -32.10
N GLY A 355 -1.65 3.28 -32.62
CA GLY A 355 -2.28 4.59 -32.77
C GLY A 355 -2.46 5.30 -31.43
N ASN A 356 -2.96 4.57 -30.43
CA ASN A 356 -3.09 5.06 -29.06
C ASN A 356 -1.73 5.49 -28.47
N LEU A 357 -0.69 4.66 -28.58
CA LEU A 357 0.66 4.98 -28.11
C LEU A 357 1.23 6.23 -28.77
N ARG A 358 1.07 6.40 -30.10
CA ARG A 358 1.49 7.62 -30.81
C ARG A 358 0.78 8.87 -30.28
N ASN A 359 -0.50 8.78 -29.92
CA ASN A 359 -1.23 9.90 -29.33
C ASN A 359 -0.65 10.30 -27.97
N HIS A 360 -0.33 9.34 -27.11
CA HIS A 360 0.35 9.63 -25.84
C HIS A 360 1.73 10.27 -26.07
N LEU A 361 2.54 9.72 -26.98
CA LEU A 361 3.87 10.29 -27.31
C LEU A 361 3.78 11.71 -27.87
N SER A 362 2.73 12.03 -28.66
CA SER A 362 2.47 13.39 -29.13
C SER A 362 2.14 14.36 -27.97
N MET A 363 1.37 13.92 -26.98
CA MET A 363 1.10 14.70 -25.76
C MET A 363 2.37 14.92 -24.94
N VAL A 364 3.23 13.89 -24.83
CA VAL A 364 4.54 14.00 -24.18
C VAL A 364 5.42 15.04 -24.88
N SER A 365 5.52 14.98 -26.20
CA SER A 365 6.31 15.95 -26.99
C SER A 365 5.84 17.39 -26.77
N ARG A 366 4.51 17.64 -26.78
CA ARG A 366 3.93 18.95 -26.47
C ARG A 366 4.26 19.41 -25.06
N GLY A 367 4.10 18.53 -24.07
CA GLY A 367 4.44 18.84 -22.69
C GLY A 367 5.93 19.18 -22.52
N ILE A 368 6.83 18.42 -23.15
CA ILE A 368 8.27 18.73 -23.14
C ILE A 368 8.53 20.12 -23.72
N SER A 369 7.84 20.49 -24.80
CA SER A 369 7.94 21.84 -25.37
C SER A 369 7.52 22.93 -24.38
N GLY A 370 6.37 22.75 -23.70
CA GLY A 370 5.84 23.71 -22.72
C GLY A 370 6.59 23.76 -21.39
N TYR A 371 7.41 22.73 -21.09
CA TYR A 371 8.23 22.67 -19.87
C TYR A 371 9.74 22.82 -20.13
N SER A 372 10.15 23.02 -21.39
CA SER A 372 11.53 22.93 -21.87
C SER A 372 12.54 23.78 -21.08
N ALA A 373 12.16 24.98 -20.64
CA ALA A 373 13.02 25.85 -19.85
C ALA A 373 13.45 25.24 -18.50
N CYS A 374 12.69 24.29 -17.97
CA CYS A 374 12.95 23.59 -16.71
C CYS A 374 13.49 22.17 -16.91
N ILE A 375 13.67 21.72 -18.16
CA ILE A 375 14.28 20.44 -18.53
C ILE A 375 15.20 20.59 -19.76
N PRO A 376 16.24 21.45 -19.70
CA PRO A 376 17.00 21.87 -20.87
C PRO A 376 17.73 20.73 -21.62
N GLY A 377 17.93 19.58 -20.98
CA GLY A 377 18.53 18.39 -21.60
C GLY A 377 17.56 17.49 -22.38
N VAL A 378 16.26 17.82 -22.43
CA VAL A 378 15.23 16.97 -23.03
C VAL A 378 14.54 17.70 -24.18
N SER A 379 14.79 17.24 -25.41
CA SER A 379 14.15 17.76 -26.61
C SER A 379 12.78 17.12 -26.84
N PRO A 380 11.75 17.86 -27.31
CA PRO A 380 10.47 17.30 -27.75
C PRO A 380 10.60 16.19 -28.80
N SER A 381 11.66 16.23 -29.62
CA SER A 381 11.91 15.23 -30.67
C SER A 381 12.31 13.85 -30.13
N VAL A 382 12.63 13.73 -28.83
CA VAL A 382 13.02 12.45 -28.20
C VAL A 382 11.94 11.38 -28.36
N THR A 383 10.66 11.76 -28.43
CA THR A 383 9.55 10.84 -28.60
C THR A 383 9.45 10.27 -30.02
N SER A 384 10.00 10.96 -31.02
CA SER A 384 10.01 10.50 -32.42
C SER A 384 10.92 9.29 -32.64
N GLY A 385 11.89 9.06 -31.74
CA GLY A 385 12.77 7.90 -31.76
C GLY A 385 12.16 6.62 -31.20
N VAL A 386 10.94 6.67 -30.64
CA VAL A 386 10.28 5.49 -30.07
C VAL A 386 9.77 4.57 -31.18
N ALA A 387 10.32 3.36 -31.26
CA ALA A 387 9.99 2.36 -32.28
C ALA A 387 8.62 1.68 -32.03
N VAL A 388 7.53 2.43 -32.16
CA VAL A 388 6.14 1.97 -31.89
C VAL A 388 5.75 0.72 -32.69
N GLY A 389 6.22 0.60 -33.94
CA GLY A 389 5.95 -0.54 -34.83
C GLY A 389 6.88 -1.73 -34.65
N SER A 390 7.69 -1.76 -33.59
CA SER A 390 8.62 -2.86 -33.31
C SER A 390 7.89 -4.22 -33.21
N PRO A 391 8.49 -5.32 -33.70
CA PRO A 391 7.95 -6.67 -33.51
C PRO A 391 7.97 -7.12 -32.04
N ASN A 392 8.65 -6.38 -31.16
CA ASN A 392 8.66 -6.61 -29.72
C ASN A 392 8.51 -5.28 -28.96
N ALA A 393 7.44 -5.15 -28.17
CA ALA A 393 7.13 -3.96 -27.39
C ALA A 393 8.18 -3.61 -26.32
N TYR A 394 9.09 -4.53 -26.00
CA TYR A 394 10.25 -4.25 -25.15
C TYR A 394 11.13 -3.10 -25.70
N ILE A 395 11.25 -2.98 -27.04
CA ILE A 395 12.04 -1.92 -27.66
C ILE A 395 11.44 -0.53 -27.34
N PRO A 396 10.19 -0.22 -27.73
CA PRO A 396 9.60 1.07 -27.36
C PRO A 396 9.45 1.23 -25.84
N PHE A 397 9.21 0.16 -25.07
CA PHE A 397 9.20 0.22 -23.59
C PHE A 397 10.51 0.80 -23.04
N SER A 398 11.66 0.24 -23.43
CA SER A 398 12.96 0.71 -22.96
C SER A 398 13.25 2.16 -23.34
N SER A 399 12.86 2.59 -24.55
CA SER A 399 12.96 3.99 -24.97
C SER A 399 12.12 4.92 -24.10
N ILE A 400 10.87 4.54 -23.80
CA ILE A 400 9.97 5.35 -22.97
C ILE A 400 10.48 5.43 -21.52
N VAL A 401 11.02 4.34 -20.96
CA VAL A 401 11.66 4.37 -19.64
C VAL A 401 12.87 5.31 -19.64
N ALA A 402 13.70 5.28 -20.69
CA ALA A 402 14.83 6.20 -20.82
C ALA A 402 14.38 7.68 -20.85
N ILE A 403 13.31 7.99 -21.60
CA ILE A 403 12.74 9.36 -21.64
C ILE A 403 12.24 9.77 -20.25
N HIS A 404 11.52 8.90 -19.55
CA HIS A 404 11.06 9.17 -18.18
C HIS A 404 12.22 9.49 -17.23
N ILE A 405 13.29 8.68 -17.27
CA ILE A 405 14.49 8.91 -16.44
C ILE A 405 15.16 10.23 -16.79
N GLN A 406 15.29 10.56 -18.08
CA GLN A 406 15.87 11.83 -18.53
C GLN A 406 15.06 13.04 -18.05
N VAL A 407 13.72 12.98 -18.12
CA VAL A 407 12.84 14.03 -17.60
C VAL A 407 13.00 14.15 -16.09
N LEU A 408 12.87 13.06 -15.33
CA LEU A 408 13.00 13.07 -13.88
C LEU A 408 14.35 13.64 -13.43
N TRP A 409 15.43 13.20 -14.08
CA TRP A 409 16.79 13.66 -13.79
C TRP A 409 16.95 15.16 -14.09
N SER A 410 16.41 15.62 -15.22
CA SER A 410 16.45 17.03 -15.60
C SER A 410 15.66 17.91 -14.62
N VAL A 411 14.47 17.47 -14.19
CA VAL A 411 13.68 18.18 -13.16
C VAL A 411 14.44 18.24 -11.83
N SER A 412 15.04 17.11 -11.41
CA SER A 412 15.77 16.99 -10.14
C SER A 412 16.99 17.89 -10.05
N LEU A 413 17.67 18.13 -11.17
CA LEU A 413 18.86 18.97 -11.26
C LEU A 413 18.56 20.42 -11.66
N SER A 414 17.32 20.72 -12.08
CA SER A 414 16.94 22.08 -12.45
C SER A 414 16.95 23.01 -11.24
N SER A 415 17.22 24.30 -11.47
CA SER A 415 16.94 25.37 -10.49
C SER A 415 15.50 25.88 -10.57
N CYS A 416 14.66 25.20 -11.35
CA CYS A 416 13.29 25.62 -11.61
C CYS A 416 12.43 25.44 -10.36
N CYS A 417 11.61 26.46 -10.11
CA CYS A 417 10.61 26.50 -9.08
C CYS A 417 9.28 26.98 -9.68
N CYS A 418 8.21 26.48 -9.10
CA CYS A 418 6.86 26.93 -9.30
C CYS A 418 6.32 27.53 -8.00
N SER A 419 5.38 28.46 -8.10
CA SER A 419 4.72 29.07 -6.94
C SER A 419 3.26 29.40 -7.21
N CYS A 420 2.46 29.43 -6.16
CA CYS A 420 1.16 30.10 -6.16
C CYS A 420 1.06 31.00 -4.92
N ASN A 421 0.23 32.03 -5.04
CA ASN A 421 -0.04 33.02 -3.99
C ASN A 421 -1.48 32.96 -3.51
#